data_AF-A0A849YTT4-F1
#
_entry.id   AF-A0A849YTT4-F1
#
_cell.length_a   1.000
_cell.length_b   1.000
_cell.length_c   1.000
_cell.angle_alpha   90.00
_cell.angle_beta   90.00
_cell.angle_gamma   90.00
#
_symmetry.space_group_name_H-M   'P 1'
#
loop_
_entity.id
_entity.type
_entity.pdbx_description
1 polymer ?
#
loop_
_entity_poly.entity_id
_entity_poly.type
_entity_poly.pdbx_seq_one_letter_code
_entity_poly.pdbx_strand_id
1 'polypeptide(L)'
;MATKTKAKGKRGSTKAAKKPAAKKKPAAKKKPVAKKKPVAKKKPVAKKKPVAKKKPVAKKKPVAKKKPVAKKKRIPEPKPTLKTQALAPPAAPLKVEQAAPTDPAVTERVRALWQRLDAWCSAYAGRSLNLAPGAAPDSVAAAEQAMGLSFPADFRASLLLHEGQTTFKDGSSPSFPWLPGCPQLAPVSQILFQYKEIQGLSDEYPPPDAFEDDRRLRAGVYRKGRIPIAGTPWWDGDSTYIDLDPGPEGTPGQVITMVSECDFVVLGSSFEDALERWVRALESGEWTYDRDKKAEHRQGEEPHSGHPSYAFSQGSS
;
A
#
# COMPACT_ATOMS: atom_id res chain seq x y z
N MET A 1 29.74 9.88 100.04
CA MET A 1 28.97 9.58 101.26
C MET A 1 27.69 8.86 100.85
N ALA A 2 27.35 7.77 101.54
CA ALA A 2 26.17 6.96 101.28
C ALA A 2 24.93 7.57 101.97
N THR A 3 23.73 7.39 101.38
CA THR A 3 22.56 6.88 102.12
C THR A 3 21.46 6.38 101.19
N LYS A 4 20.86 5.28 101.66
CA LYS A 4 19.69 4.51 101.20
C LYS A 4 18.42 5.34 100.99
N THR A 5 17.51 4.85 100.15
CA THR A 5 16.20 4.32 100.62
C THR A 5 15.42 3.56 99.53
N LYS A 6 14.59 2.63 100.00
CA LYS A 6 13.85 1.58 99.28
C LYS A 6 12.36 1.87 99.48
N ALA A 7 11.49 1.73 98.47
CA ALA A 7 10.27 0.91 98.51
C ALA A 7 9.25 1.16 97.37
N LYS A 8 8.84 0.04 96.77
CA LYS A 8 7.49 -0.41 96.33
C LYS A 8 6.61 0.45 95.41
N GLY A 9 6.24 -0.18 94.29
CA GLY A 9 4.81 -0.46 94.05
C GLY A 9 4.30 -0.30 92.61
N LYS A 10 4.11 -1.45 91.92
CA LYS A 10 3.06 -1.82 90.92
C LYS A 10 2.76 -0.84 89.74
N ARG A 11 2.46 -1.26 88.53
CA ARG A 11 2.38 -2.53 87.78
C ARG A 11 2.11 -2.08 86.33
N GLY A 12 2.63 -2.78 85.33
CA GLY A 12 2.18 -2.63 83.94
C GLY A 12 3.30 -2.48 82.92
N SER A 13 4.19 -3.48 82.84
CA SER A 13 5.22 -3.54 81.81
C SER A 13 4.73 -4.37 80.61
N THR A 14 4.59 -3.73 79.45
CA THR A 14 4.59 -4.40 78.14
C THR A 14 6.03 -4.75 77.77
N LYS A 15 6.34 -6.03 77.48
CA LYS A 15 7.66 -6.43 76.99
C LYS A 15 7.54 -7.42 75.83
N ALA A 16 8.15 -7.03 74.73
CA ALA A 16 8.53 -7.90 73.62
C ALA A 16 9.62 -8.91 74.04
N ALA A 17 9.68 -10.08 73.38
CA ALA A 17 10.87 -10.57 72.66
C ALA A 17 10.92 -12.12 72.44
N LYS A 18 11.38 -12.48 71.23
CA LYS A 18 12.29 -13.59 70.81
C LYS A 18 11.84 -15.09 70.76
N LYS A 19 11.85 -15.60 69.50
CA LYS A 19 12.31 -16.90 68.87
C LYS A 19 12.80 -18.07 69.77
N PRO A 20 12.69 -19.39 69.39
CA PRO A 20 13.39 -19.98 68.21
C PRO A 20 12.71 -21.23 67.53
N ALA A 21 13.49 -22.02 66.77
CA ALA A 21 13.18 -22.82 65.57
C ALA A 21 12.59 -24.27 65.66
N ALA A 22 11.85 -24.62 64.58
CA ALA A 22 11.77 -25.88 63.78
C ALA A 22 11.49 -27.28 64.40
N LYS A 23 10.41 -27.96 63.91
CA LYS A 23 10.45 -29.27 63.22
C LYS A 23 9.07 -29.78 62.70
N LYS A 24 9.11 -30.33 61.47
CA LYS A 24 8.32 -31.38 60.78
C LYS A 24 6.82 -31.21 60.40
N LYS A 25 6.56 -31.43 59.10
CA LYS A 25 5.27 -31.52 58.36
C LYS A 25 4.41 -32.73 58.76
N PRO A 26 3.09 -32.66 58.49
CA PRO A 26 2.48 -33.67 57.61
C PRO A 26 1.55 -33.13 56.50
N ALA A 27 1.55 -33.90 55.41
CA ALA A 27 0.52 -34.18 54.38
C ALA A 27 -0.29 -33.06 53.70
N ALA A 28 -0.18 -33.05 52.37
CA ALA A 28 -1.04 -32.32 51.43
C ALA A 28 -2.51 -32.77 51.53
N LYS A 29 -3.44 -31.81 51.63
CA LYS A 29 -4.85 -32.01 51.26
C LYS A 29 -5.05 -31.58 49.81
N LYS A 30 -5.65 -32.48 49.04
CA LYS A 30 -5.86 -32.45 47.59
C LYS A 30 -6.63 -31.19 47.14
N LYS A 31 -6.19 -30.60 46.03
CA LYS A 31 -6.92 -29.57 45.27
C LYS A 31 -8.34 -30.07 44.92
N PRO A 32 -9.39 -29.22 45.03
CA PRO A 32 -10.64 -29.49 44.36
C PRO A 32 -10.42 -29.45 42.85
N VAL A 33 -10.82 -30.52 42.16
CA VAL A 33 -10.87 -30.60 40.70
C VAL A 33 -11.93 -29.60 40.21
N ALA A 34 -11.49 -28.55 39.53
CA ALA A 34 -12.39 -27.69 38.77
C ALA A 34 -13.02 -28.53 37.65
N LYS A 35 -14.35 -28.71 37.75
CA LYS A 35 -15.16 -29.46 36.79
C LYS A 35 -14.96 -28.90 35.38
N LYS A 36 -14.63 -29.79 34.44
CA LYS A 36 -14.59 -29.53 33.00
C LYS A 36 -15.91 -28.88 32.57
N LYS A 37 -15.84 -27.68 31.98
CA LYS A 37 -16.97 -27.10 31.25
C LYS A 37 -17.28 -27.97 30.03
N PRO A 38 -18.57 -28.21 29.71
CA PRO A 38 -18.95 -29.05 28.58
C PRO A 38 -18.53 -28.45 27.25
N VAL A 39 -18.05 -29.31 26.35
CA VAL A 39 -17.75 -29.04 24.95
C VAL A 39 -19.04 -28.58 24.26
N ALA A 40 -19.03 -27.37 23.72
CA ALA A 40 -20.14 -26.87 22.91
C ALA A 40 -20.29 -27.72 21.64
N LYS A 41 -21.47 -28.34 21.51
CA LYS A 41 -21.87 -29.17 20.37
C LYS A 41 -21.78 -28.35 19.07
N LYS A 42 -21.19 -28.96 18.04
CA LYS A 42 -21.19 -28.49 16.65
C LYS A 42 -22.61 -28.09 16.23
N LYS A 43 -22.78 -26.84 15.80
CA LYS A 43 -24.01 -26.40 15.10
C LYS A 43 -24.07 -27.07 13.72
N PRO A 44 -25.27 -27.46 13.24
CA PRO A 44 -25.44 -28.15 11.97
C PRO A 44 -25.08 -27.26 10.76
N VAL A 45 -24.52 -27.91 9.73
CA VAL A 45 -24.23 -27.35 8.41
C VAL A 45 -25.52 -26.79 7.81
N ALA A 46 -25.55 -25.48 7.56
CA ALA A 46 -26.65 -24.84 6.85
C ALA A 46 -26.62 -25.29 5.37
N LYS A 47 -27.72 -25.92 4.96
CA LYS A 47 -27.98 -26.38 3.59
C LYS A 47 -27.88 -25.22 2.59
N LYS A 48 -27.26 -25.50 1.45
CA LYS A 48 -27.19 -24.62 0.26
C LYS A 48 -28.55 -24.00 -0.03
N LYS A 49 -28.63 -22.66 -0.06
CA LYS A 49 -29.75 -21.95 -0.66
C LYS A 49 -29.75 -22.18 -2.18
N PRO A 50 -30.92 -22.39 -2.81
CA PRO A 50 -31.01 -22.60 -4.25
C PRO A 50 -30.61 -21.34 -5.05
N VAL A 51 -29.99 -21.58 -6.20
CA VAL A 51 -29.63 -20.60 -7.23
C VAL A 51 -30.86 -19.77 -7.60
N ALA A 52 -30.78 -18.45 -7.47
CA ALA A 52 -31.80 -17.55 -7.96
C ALA A 52 -31.88 -17.68 -9.49
N LYS A 53 -33.08 -18.05 -9.97
CA LYS A 53 -33.42 -18.18 -11.38
C LYS A 53 -33.13 -16.87 -12.12
N LYS A 54 -32.48 -16.98 -13.28
CA LYS A 54 -32.27 -15.91 -14.27
C LYS A 54 -33.58 -15.15 -14.49
N LYS A 55 -33.57 -13.82 -14.34
CA LYS A 55 -34.65 -12.96 -14.84
C LYS A 55 -34.74 -13.10 -16.37
N PRO A 56 -35.95 -13.13 -16.96
CA PRO A 56 -36.10 -13.18 -18.41
C PRO A 56 -35.53 -11.93 -19.08
N VAL A 57 -34.83 -12.14 -20.20
CA VAL A 57 -34.38 -11.09 -21.12
C VAL A 57 -35.61 -10.31 -21.61
N ALA A 58 -35.66 -9.02 -21.33
CA ALA A 58 -36.66 -8.13 -21.90
C ALA A 58 -36.51 -8.10 -23.43
N LYS A 59 -37.62 -8.36 -24.11
CA LYS A 59 -37.74 -8.47 -25.57
C LYS A 59 -37.21 -7.22 -26.27
N LYS A 60 -36.39 -7.44 -27.31
CA LYS A 60 -35.96 -6.45 -28.30
C LYS A 60 -37.18 -5.65 -28.82
N LYS A 61 -37.14 -4.32 -28.71
CA LYS A 61 -38.01 -3.44 -29.50
C LYS A 61 -37.42 -3.23 -30.91
N PRO A 62 -38.25 -3.00 -31.94
CA PRO A 62 -37.83 -3.11 -33.34
C PRO A 62 -36.96 -1.94 -33.80
N VAL A 63 -36.06 -2.24 -34.73
CA VAL A 63 -35.26 -1.29 -35.51
C VAL A 63 -36.20 -0.38 -36.32
N ALA A 64 -36.15 0.92 -36.07
CA ALA A 64 -36.78 1.91 -36.94
C ALA A 64 -35.92 2.13 -38.20
N LYS A 65 -36.58 2.03 -39.35
CA LYS A 65 -36.02 2.06 -40.70
C LYS A 65 -35.42 3.43 -41.06
N LYS A 66 -34.29 3.40 -41.78
CA LYS A 66 -33.63 4.53 -42.46
C LYS A 66 -34.57 5.26 -43.46
N LYS A 67 -34.38 6.57 -43.61
CA LYS A 67 -34.63 7.36 -44.83
C LYS A 67 -33.51 8.41 -45.04
N PRO A 68 -33.29 8.90 -46.28
CA PRO A 68 -31.94 9.25 -46.77
C PRO A 68 -31.63 10.76 -46.95
N VAL A 69 -30.32 11.05 -46.82
CA VAL A 69 -29.44 12.04 -47.51
C VAL A 69 -29.76 13.54 -47.51
N ALA A 70 -28.78 14.35 -47.06
CA ALA A 70 -28.45 15.64 -47.66
C ALA A 70 -26.92 15.78 -47.84
N LYS A 71 -26.51 16.29 -49.02
CA LYS A 71 -25.14 16.39 -49.55
C LYS A 71 -24.48 17.75 -49.24
N LYS A 72 -23.13 17.74 -49.30
CA LYS A 72 -22.13 18.86 -49.43
C LYS A 72 -21.86 19.67 -48.15
N LYS A 73 -20.62 20.05 -47.81
CA LYS A 73 -19.47 20.48 -48.65
C LYS A 73 -18.12 19.95 -48.15
N ARG A 74 -17.22 19.74 -49.12
CA ARG A 74 -15.76 19.55 -48.99
C ARG A 74 -15.08 20.72 -48.27
N ILE A 75 -14.05 20.43 -47.49
CA ILE A 75 -12.96 21.34 -47.10
C ILE A 75 -11.64 20.62 -47.49
N PRO A 76 -10.62 21.31 -48.03
CA PRO A 76 -9.59 20.70 -48.88
C PRO A 76 -8.42 20.07 -48.11
N GLU A 77 -7.80 19.07 -48.75
CA GLU A 77 -6.50 18.48 -48.39
C GLU A 77 -5.37 19.53 -48.39
N PRO A 78 -4.39 19.44 -47.48
CA PRO A 78 -3.03 19.84 -47.75
C PRO A 78 -2.18 18.62 -48.14
N LYS A 79 -1.47 18.74 -49.28
CA LYS A 79 -0.42 17.81 -49.74
C LYS A 79 0.97 18.23 -49.20
N PRO A 80 1.98 17.35 -49.27
CA PRO A 80 2.83 16.98 -48.14
C PRO A 80 4.16 17.74 -48.11
N THR A 81 4.78 17.82 -46.94
CA THR A 81 6.16 17.39 -46.66
C THR A 81 6.60 17.93 -45.30
N LEU A 82 6.91 17.04 -44.36
CA LEU A 82 8.04 17.16 -43.44
C LEU A 82 8.38 15.75 -42.96
N LYS A 83 9.66 15.43 -43.01
CA LYS A 83 10.23 14.10 -42.89
C LYS A 83 9.84 13.47 -41.55
N THR A 84 9.13 12.34 -41.60
CA THR A 84 9.01 11.42 -40.47
C THR A 84 10.40 10.86 -40.16
N GLN A 85 11.05 11.40 -39.13
CA GLN A 85 12.06 10.61 -38.42
C GLN A 85 11.30 9.49 -37.72
N ALA A 86 11.68 8.25 -38.04
CA ALA A 86 11.15 7.07 -37.38
C ALA A 86 11.48 7.16 -35.88
N LEU A 87 10.45 7.33 -35.06
CA LEU A 87 10.53 7.14 -33.62
C LEU A 87 10.90 5.68 -33.35
N ALA A 88 11.88 5.51 -32.45
CA ALA A 88 12.32 4.20 -31.98
C ALA A 88 11.12 3.35 -31.51
N PRO A 89 11.15 2.03 -31.68
CA PRO A 89 10.07 1.17 -31.23
C PRO A 89 9.87 1.30 -29.70
N PRO A 90 8.64 1.10 -29.20
CA PRO A 90 8.37 1.11 -27.76
C PRO A 90 9.32 0.12 -27.06
N ALA A 91 9.91 0.56 -25.96
CA ALA A 91 10.78 -0.28 -25.15
C ALA A 91 10.04 -1.57 -24.80
N ALA A 92 10.59 -2.70 -25.23
CA ALA A 92 10.05 -4.01 -24.90
C ALA A 92 9.99 -4.17 -23.37
N PRO A 93 8.99 -4.90 -22.83
CA PRO A 93 9.00 -5.24 -21.41
C PRO A 93 10.36 -5.85 -21.06
N LEU A 94 10.96 -5.38 -19.95
CA LEU A 94 12.24 -5.87 -19.46
C LEU A 94 12.18 -7.39 -19.41
N LYS A 95 12.91 -8.03 -20.33
CA LYS A 95 12.99 -9.50 -20.38
C LYS A 95 13.58 -9.97 -19.05
N VAL A 96 13.14 -11.16 -18.62
CA VAL A 96 13.75 -11.91 -17.51
C VAL A 96 15.18 -12.30 -17.92
N GLU A 97 16.10 -11.35 -17.88
CA GLU A 97 17.52 -11.60 -17.74
C GLU A 97 17.71 -11.89 -16.24
N GLN A 98 18.41 -12.97 -15.91
CA GLN A 98 18.55 -13.50 -14.54
C GLN A 98 18.60 -12.36 -13.51
N ALA A 99 17.69 -12.40 -12.52
CA ALA A 99 17.48 -11.34 -11.54
C ALA A 99 18.81 -10.77 -11.03
N ALA A 100 19.27 -9.69 -11.65
CA ALA A 100 20.54 -9.10 -11.31
C ALA A 100 20.44 -8.62 -9.85
N PRO A 101 21.47 -8.83 -9.03
CA PRO A 101 21.50 -8.22 -7.70
C PRO A 101 21.28 -6.72 -7.88
N THR A 102 20.36 -6.15 -7.09
CA THR A 102 20.10 -4.72 -7.14
C THR A 102 21.39 -3.97 -6.84
N ASP A 103 21.71 -2.96 -7.65
CA ASP A 103 22.89 -2.12 -7.47
C ASP A 103 22.95 -1.62 -6.00
N PRO A 104 24.05 -1.88 -5.27
CA PRO A 104 24.22 -1.40 -3.90
C PRO A 104 24.04 0.12 -3.77
N ALA A 105 24.42 0.90 -4.79
CA ALA A 105 24.25 2.35 -4.78
C ALA A 105 22.77 2.75 -4.85
N VAL A 106 21.97 2.08 -5.70
CA VAL A 106 20.52 2.28 -5.77
C VAL A 106 19.88 1.90 -4.43
N THR A 107 20.28 0.76 -3.87
CA THR A 107 19.77 0.28 -2.58
C THR A 107 20.02 1.28 -1.46
N GLU A 108 21.19 1.91 -1.43
CA GLU A 108 21.52 2.90 -0.40
C GLU A 108 20.75 4.21 -0.57
N ARG A 109 20.53 4.68 -1.80
CA ARG A 109 19.70 5.88 -2.04
C ARG A 109 18.25 5.64 -1.62
N VAL A 110 17.66 4.50 -1.99
CA VAL A 110 16.29 4.14 -1.58
C VAL A 110 16.20 3.97 -0.06
N ARG A 111 17.21 3.36 0.59
CA ARG A 111 17.29 3.26 2.06
C ARG A 111 17.29 4.65 2.71
N ALA A 112 18.12 5.57 2.22
CA ALA A 112 18.21 6.92 2.74
C ALA A 112 16.87 7.69 2.62
N LEU A 113 16.14 7.50 1.51
CA LEU A 113 14.81 8.09 1.33
C LEU A 113 13.79 7.55 2.33
N TRP A 114 13.74 6.23 2.55
CA TRP A 114 12.86 5.65 3.57
C TRP A 114 13.17 6.17 4.98
N GLN A 115 14.45 6.26 5.33
CA GLN A 115 14.89 6.79 6.63
C GLN A 115 14.49 8.25 6.82
N ARG A 116 14.65 9.09 5.79
CA ARG A 116 14.24 10.50 5.83
C ARG A 116 12.72 10.63 5.97
N LEU A 117 11.95 9.85 5.20
CA LEU A 117 10.49 9.87 5.28
C LEU A 117 9.98 9.41 6.66
N ASP A 118 10.54 8.33 7.20
CA ASP A 118 10.15 7.81 8.52
C ASP A 118 10.54 8.80 9.64
N ALA A 119 11.74 9.40 9.56
CA ALA A 119 12.18 10.42 10.49
C ALA A 119 11.26 11.66 10.47
N TRP A 120 10.89 12.14 9.27
CA TRP A 120 9.98 13.26 9.13
C TRP A 120 8.59 12.92 9.68
N CYS A 121 8.03 11.76 9.30
CA CYS A 121 6.73 11.28 9.74
C CYS A 121 6.66 11.15 11.28
N SER A 122 7.71 10.61 11.90
CA SER A 122 7.82 10.49 13.35
C SER A 122 7.91 11.85 14.04
N ALA A 123 8.79 12.73 13.57
CA ALA A 123 9.06 14.02 14.21
C ALA A 123 7.92 15.03 14.04
N TYR A 124 7.35 15.15 12.83
CA TYR A 124 6.40 16.20 12.49
C TYR A 124 4.93 15.74 12.58
N ALA A 125 4.63 14.52 12.12
CA ALA A 125 3.24 14.01 12.18
C ALA A 125 2.95 13.26 13.50
N GLY A 126 3.98 12.78 14.21
CA GLY A 126 3.81 11.87 15.35
C GLY A 126 3.17 10.55 14.93
N ARG A 127 3.54 10.07 13.74
CA ARG A 127 2.98 8.88 13.07
C ARG A 127 4.11 7.92 12.69
N SER A 128 3.74 6.77 12.14
CA SER A 128 4.66 5.79 11.55
C SER A 128 4.17 5.44 10.16
N LEU A 129 5.10 5.11 9.27
CA LEU A 129 4.79 4.54 7.96
C LEU A 129 4.32 3.07 8.07
N ASN A 130 4.47 2.42 9.22
CA ASN A 130 4.10 1.02 9.42
C ASN A 130 4.79 0.04 8.43
N LEU A 131 5.99 0.38 7.95
CA LEU A 131 6.75 -0.44 7.01
C LEU A 131 7.06 -1.83 7.59
N ALA A 132 6.85 -2.87 6.81
CA ALA A 132 7.22 -4.23 7.17
C ALA A 132 8.74 -4.45 7.04
N PRO A 133 9.30 -5.50 7.66
CA PRO A 133 10.64 -5.97 7.33
C PRO A 133 10.78 -6.28 5.84
N GLY A 134 12.00 -6.23 5.33
CA GLY A 134 12.31 -6.52 3.93
C GLY A 134 11.92 -7.92 3.48
N ALA A 135 11.52 -8.02 2.21
CA ALA A 135 11.15 -9.28 1.58
C ALA A 135 12.36 -10.20 1.48
N ALA A 136 12.11 -11.51 1.59
CA ALA A 136 13.13 -12.50 1.27
C ALA A 136 13.52 -12.38 -0.22
N PRO A 137 14.82 -12.34 -0.58
CA PRO A 137 15.26 -12.23 -1.96
C PRO A 137 14.65 -13.29 -2.88
N ASP A 138 14.53 -14.52 -2.39
CA ASP A 138 13.94 -15.64 -3.12
C ASP A 138 12.45 -15.43 -3.41
N SER A 139 11.70 -14.79 -2.49
CA SER A 139 10.28 -14.46 -2.71
C SER A 139 10.11 -13.42 -3.81
N VAL A 140 10.99 -12.41 -3.85
CA VAL A 140 11.00 -11.39 -4.91
C VAL A 140 11.32 -12.04 -6.26
N ALA A 141 12.39 -12.82 -6.33
CA ALA A 141 12.79 -13.52 -7.55
C ALA A 141 11.71 -14.49 -8.07
N ALA A 142 11.05 -15.21 -7.16
CA ALA A 142 9.95 -16.10 -7.52
C ALA A 142 8.74 -15.33 -8.09
N ALA A 143 8.45 -14.14 -7.58
CA ALA A 143 7.39 -13.29 -8.10
C ALA A 143 7.74 -12.76 -9.51
N GLU A 144 8.95 -12.24 -9.71
CA GLU A 144 9.45 -11.82 -11.03
C GLU A 144 9.33 -12.96 -12.06
N GLN A 145 9.81 -14.16 -11.69
CA GLN A 145 9.70 -15.34 -12.53
C GLN A 145 8.24 -15.72 -12.83
N ALA A 146 7.35 -15.66 -11.84
CA ALA A 146 5.94 -16.01 -12.01
C ALA A 146 5.15 -15.00 -12.85
N MET A 147 5.57 -13.73 -12.88
CA MET A 147 4.98 -12.68 -13.71
C MET A 147 5.60 -12.61 -15.11
N GLY A 148 6.78 -13.20 -15.30
CA GLY A 148 7.51 -13.16 -16.56
C GLY A 148 8.12 -11.79 -16.86
N LEU A 149 8.42 -10.99 -15.84
CA LEU A 149 9.02 -9.66 -15.92
C LEU A 149 10.01 -9.43 -14.78
N SER A 150 10.85 -8.41 -14.91
CA SER A 150 11.74 -7.94 -13.85
C SER A 150 11.18 -6.66 -13.22
N PHE A 151 11.29 -6.54 -11.91
CA PHE A 151 11.02 -5.27 -11.23
C PHE A 151 12.11 -4.25 -11.57
N PRO A 152 11.77 -2.96 -11.72
CA PRO A 152 12.78 -1.90 -11.74
C PRO A 152 13.68 -1.95 -10.51
N ALA A 153 14.97 -1.64 -10.70
CA ALA A 153 16.00 -1.86 -9.67
C ALA A 153 15.70 -1.13 -8.36
N ASP A 154 15.16 0.08 -8.43
CA ASP A 154 14.77 0.90 -7.27
C ASP A 154 13.57 0.33 -6.52
N PHE A 155 12.52 -0.10 -7.21
CA PHE A 155 11.39 -0.77 -6.59
C PHE A 155 11.79 -2.12 -5.99
N ARG A 156 12.65 -2.88 -6.67
CA ARG A 156 13.22 -4.12 -6.15
C ARG A 156 14.03 -3.87 -4.87
N ALA A 157 14.87 -2.83 -4.84
CA ALA A 157 15.55 -2.39 -3.62
C ALA A 157 14.56 -2.08 -2.50
N SER A 158 13.49 -1.34 -2.81
CA SER A 158 12.46 -1.00 -1.83
C SER A 158 11.81 -2.24 -1.22
N LEU A 159 11.45 -3.25 -2.02
CA LEU A 159 10.88 -4.51 -1.51
C LEU A 159 11.84 -5.26 -0.59
N LEU A 160 13.13 -5.29 -0.92
CA LEU A 160 14.16 -5.94 -0.09
C LEU A 160 14.45 -5.20 1.21
N LEU A 161 14.12 -3.91 1.29
CA LEU A 161 14.19 -3.12 2.51
C LEU A 161 12.91 -3.25 3.33
N HIS A 162 11.76 -3.19 2.66
CA HIS A 162 10.42 -3.18 3.25
C HIS A 162 9.39 -3.92 2.37
N GLU A 163 8.85 -5.03 2.87
CA GLU A 163 7.81 -5.80 2.16
C GLU A 163 6.41 -5.20 2.40
N GLY A 164 6.21 -3.98 1.91
CA GLY A 164 4.97 -3.24 2.05
C GLY A 164 4.72 -2.74 3.48
N GLN A 165 3.44 -2.60 3.84
CA GLN A 165 3.03 -2.11 5.16
C GLN A 165 2.39 -3.20 6.02
N THR A 166 2.74 -3.22 7.31
CA THR A 166 2.21 -4.19 8.29
C THR A 166 0.70 -4.10 8.49
N THR A 167 0.11 -2.92 8.25
CA THR A 167 -1.32 -2.62 8.28
C THR A 167 -2.07 -3.10 7.04
N PHE A 168 -1.36 -3.60 6.01
CA PHE A 168 -2.02 -4.07 4.80
C PHE A 168 -3.03 -5.17 5.16
N LYS A 169 -2.62 -6.22 5.88
CA LYS A 169 -3.45 -7.41 6.11
C LYS A 169 -4.82 -7.13 6.78
N ASP A 170 -4.92 -6.16 7.67
CA ASP A 170 -6.16 -5.85 8.39
C ASP A 170 -6.98 -4.73 7.75
N GLY A 171 -6.47 -4.13 6.67
CA GLY A 171 -7.13 -3.06 5.94
C GLY A 171 -7.24 -1.76 6.73
N SER A 172 -6.55 -1.65 7.87
CA SER A 172 -6.51 -0.40 8.62
C SER A 172 -5.79 0.67 7.82
N SER A 173 -6.34 1.88 7.80
CA SER A 173 -5.70 3.01 7.09
C SER A 173 -4.29 3.23 7.65
N PRO A 174 -3.28 3.44 6.78
CA PRO A 174 -1.93 3.70 7.25
C PRO A 174 -1.93 5.01 8.04
N SER A 175 -1.08 5.09 9.05
CA SER A 175 -1.01 6.26 9.92
C SER A 175 -0.46 7.50 9.21
N PHE A 176 0.23 7.31 8.07
CA PHE A 176 0.76 8.35 7.19
C PHE A 176 0.98 7.75 5.78
N PRO A 177 0.76 8.52 4.70
CA PRO A 177 0.97 8.05 3.32
C PRO A 177 2.45 7.95 2.93
N TRP A 178 2.84 6.87 2.24
CA TRP A 178 4.19 6.73 1.67
C TRP A 178 4.40 7.57 0.41
N LEU A 179 3.31 7.92 -0.27
CA LEU A 179 3.18 8.94 -1.32
C LEU A 179 1.78 9.58 -1.18
N PRO A 180 1.59 10.87 -1.50
CA PRO A 180 0.34 11.57 -1.26
C PRO A 180 -0.81 10.91 -2.03
N GLY A 181 -1.92 10.64 -1.36
CA GLY A 181 -3.12 9.98 -1.88
C GLY A 181 -2.95 8.49 -2.22
N CYS A 182 -1.76 7.90 -2.06
CA CYS A 182 -1.56 6.49 -2.39
C CYS A 182 -2.11 5.56 -1.30
N PRO A 183 -2.71 4.42 -1.69
CA PRO A 183 -3.11 3.35 -0.78
C PRO A 183 -1.89 2.63 -0.20
N GLN A 184 -2.13 1.57 0.58
CA GLN A 184 -1.06 0.86 1.30
C GLN A 184 -0.16 0.05 0.37
N LEU A 185 1.15 0.12 0.60
CA LEU A 185 2.09 -0.76 -0.11
C LEU A 185 1.78 -2.23 0.18
N ALA A 186 1.64 -3.00 -0.89
CA ALA A 186 1.28 -4.41 -0.83
C ALA A 186 2.53 -5.29 -0.60
N PRO A 187 2.42 -6.39 0.16
CA PRO A 187 3.49 -7.39 0.21
C PRO A 187 3.61 -8.13 -1.13
N VAL A 188 4.79 -8.72 -1.42
CA VAL A 188 5.11 -9.34 -2.73
C VAL A 188 4.07 -10.37 -3.15
N SER A 189 3.58 -11.16 -2.19
CA SER A 189 2.51 -12.15 -2.43
C SER A 189 1.21 -11.54 -2.97
N GLN A 190 0.83 -10.35 -2.50
CA GLN A 190 -0.38 -9.64 -2.92
C GLN A 190 -0.16 -8.92 -4.25
N ILE A 191 1.04 -8.39 -4.49
CA ILE A 191 1.43 -7.87 -5.81
C ILE A 191 1.27 -8.95 -6.88
N LEU A 192 1.84 -10.14 -6.64
CA LEU A 192 1.75 -11.26 -7.58
C LEU A 192 0.30 -11.73 -7.78
N PHE A 193 -0.48 -11.81 -6.69
CA PHE A 193 -1.89 -12.17 -6.75
C PHE A 193 -2.66 -11.21 -7.65
N GLN A 194 -2.58 -9.90 -7.36
CA GLN A 194 -3.34 -8.90 -8.09
C GLN A 194 -2.87 -8.75 -9.53
N TYR A 195 -1.56 -8.86 -9.78
CA TYR A 195 -1.03 -8.85 -11.14
C TYR A 195 -1.68 -9.93 -12.02
N LYS A 196 -1.84 -11.16 -11.49
CA LYS A 196 -2.48 -12.28 -12.20
C LYS A 196 -3.96 -12.02 -12.48
N GLU A 197 -4.69 -11.46 -11.52
CA GLU A 197 -6.09 -11.06 -11.72
C GLU A 197 -6.20 -10.02 -12.84
N ILE A 198 -5.32 -9.01 -12.84
CA ILE A 198 -5.26 -7.98 -13.88
C ILE A 198 -4.96 -8.57 -15.27
N GLN A 199 -4.12 -9.61 -15.38
CA GLN A 199 -3.90 -10.27 -16.67
C GLN A 199 -5.20 -10.85 -17.23
N GLY A 200 -5.99 -11.52 -16.39
CA GLY A 200 -7.30 -12.06 -16.79
C GLY A 200 -8.31 -10.97 -17.13
N LEU A 201 -8.36 -9.91 -16.32
CA LEU A 201 -9.24 -8.76 -16.56
C LEU A 201 -8.87 -7.99 -17.83
N SER A 202 -7.58 -7.90 -18.16
CA SER A 202 -7.12 -7.29 -19.41
C SER A 202 -7.54 -8.11 -20.64
N ASP A 203 -7.69 -9.43 -20.51
CA ASP A 203 -8.19 -10.29 -21.60
C ASP A 203 -9.72 -10.20 -21.73
N GLU A 204 -10.45 -10.09 -20.62
CA GLU A 204 -11.91 -9.95 -20.59
C GLU A 204 -12.38 -8.54 -21.00
N TYR A 205 -11.67 -7.52 -20.55
CA TYR A 205 -11.92 -6.10 -20.79
C TYR A 205 -10.69 -5.43 -21.40
N PRO A 206 -10.43 -5.62 -22.71
CA PRO A 206 -9.28 -5.04 -23.38
C PRO A 206 -9.26 -3.50 -23.22
N PRO A 207 -8.12 -2.91 -22.84
CA PRO A 207 -8.04 -1.48 -22.64
C PRO A 207 -8.14 -0.74 -23.98
N PRO A 208 -8.65 0.51 -23.98
CA PRO A 208 -8.76 1.31 -25.20
C PRO A 208 -7.38 1.68 -25.75
N ASP A 209 -7.32 1.95 -27.05
CA ASP A 209 -6.15 2.58 -27.69
C ASP A 209 -6.28 4.11 -27.56
N ALA A 210 -5.99 4.61 -26.36
CA ALA A 210 -6.04 6.02 -26.01
C ALA A 210 -4.92 6.37 -25.02
N PHE A 211 -4.71 7.66 -24.80
CA PHE A 211 -3.70 8.18 -23.90
C PHE A 211 -4.30 9.14 -22.87
N GLU A 212 -3.68 9.21 -21.70
CA GLU A 212 -4.02 10.06 -20.56
C GLU A 212 -2.77 10.83 -20.11
N ASP A 213 -2.95 11.79 -19.19
CA ASP A 213 -1.88 12.52 -18.49
C ASP A 213 -0.82 13.09 -19.46
N ASP A 214 -1.28 13.88 -20.42
CA ASP A 214 -0.46 14.47 -21.49
C ASP A 214 0.34 13.45 -22.30
N ARG A 215 -0.27 12.28 -22.56
CA ARG A 215 0.32 11.15 -23.29
C ARG A 215 1.48 10.45 -22.57
N ARG A 216 1.66 10.71 -21.27
CA ARG A 216 2.56 9.91 -20.42
C ARG A 216 1.98 8.53 -20.11
N LEU A 217 0.66 8.38 -20.22
CA LEU A 217 -0.04 7.15 -19.89
C LEU A 217 -0.83 6.62 -21.08
N ARG A 218 -0.86 5.29 -21.22
CA ARG A 218 -1.91 4.62 -22.02
C ARG A 218 -3.17 4.44 -21.17
N ALA A 219 -4.33 4.70 -21.74
CA ALA A 219 -5.59 4.69 -21.03
C ALA A 219 -6.04 3.30 -20.57
N GLY A 220 -6.83 3.22 -19.50
CA GLY A 220 -7.46 1.98 -19.03
C GLY A 220 -6.73 1.27 -17.89
N VAL A 221 -7.53 0.82 -16.91
CA VAL A 221 -7.07 0.26 -15.63
C VAL A 221 -6.31 -1.06 -15.80
N TYR A 222 -6.86 -2.00 -16.56
CA TYR A 222 -6.31 -3.36 -16.70
C TYR A 222 -5.33 -3.42 -17.87
N ARG A 223 -4.05 -3.14 -17.58
CA ARG A 223 -2.95 -3.28 -18.55
C ARG A 223 -1.93 -4.31 -18.07
N LYS A 224 -1.52 -5.18 -18.98
CA LYS A 224 -0.57 -6.26 -18.69
C LYS A 224 0.80 -5.78 -18.21
N GLY A 225 1.22 -4.59 -18.65
CA GLY A 225 2.50 -3.97 -18.24
C GLY A 225 2.45 -3.19 -16.92
N ARG A 226 1.33 -3.17 -16.19
CA ARG A 226 1.22 -2.44 -14.91
C ARG A 226 1.33 -3.40 -13.73
N ILE A 227 2.30 -3.15 -12.86
CA ILE A 227 2.53 -3.95 -11.65
C ILE A 227 1.81 -3.26 -10.47
N PRO A 228 0.78 -3.87 -9.86
CA PRO A 228 0.05 -3.28 -8.73
C PRO A 228 0.88 -3.33 -7.45
N ILE A 229 1.42 -2.20 -7.00
CA ILE A 229 2.34 -2.13 -5.86
C ILE A 229 1.68 -1.64 -4.57
N ALA A 230 0.51 -1.01 -4.66
CA ALA A 230 -0.24 -0.54 -3.51
C ALA A 230 -1.75 -0.61 -3.76
N GLY A 231 -2.52 -0.91 -2.71
CA GLY A 231 -3.97 -1.06 -2.76
C GLY A 231 -4.59 -1.37 -1.40
N THR A 232 -5.89 -1.65 -1.38
CA THR A 232 -6.55 -2.28 -0.23
C THR A 232 -6.31 -3.80 -0.27
N PRO A 233 -6.55 -4.53 0.82
CA PRO A 233 -6.42 -6.00 0.83
C PRO A 233 -7.39 -6.73 -0.09
N TRP A 234 -8.45 -6.03 -0.50
CA TRP A 234 -9.48 -6.53 -1.39
C TRP A 234 -9.35 -5.99 -2.81
N TRP A 235 -8.41 -5.05 -3.04
CA TRP A 235 -8.17 -4.39 -4.32
C TRP A 235 -9.45 -3.77 -4.93
N ASP A 236 -10.32 -3.26 -4.06
CA ASP A 236 -11.64 -2.70 -4.38
C ASP A 236 -11.69 -1.16 -4.32
N GLY A 237 -10.52 -0.52 -4.28
CA GLY A 237 -10.37 0.93 -4.30
C GLY A 237 -9.16 1.35 -5.11
N ASP A 238 -8.69 2.57 -4.86
CA ASP A 238 -7.54 3.13 -5.56
C ASP A 238 -6.32 2.22 -5.45
N SER A 239 -5.53 2.20 -6.52
CA SER A 239 -4.34 1.38 -6.64
C SER A 239 -3.20 2.17 -7.25
N THR A 240 -1.98 1.90 -6.79
CA THR A 240 -0.75 2.48 -7.33
C THR A 240 0.04 1.40 -8.04
N TYR A 241 0.66 1.76 -9.16
CA TYR A 241 1.35 0.84 -10.04
C TYR A 241 2.76 1.34 -10.39
N ILE A 242 3.65 0.38 -10.66
CA ILE A 242 4.80 0.60 -11.54
C ILE A 242 4.32 0.35 -12.98
N ASP A 243 4.50 1.34 -13.86
CA ASP A 243 4.04 1.29 -15.24
C ASP A 243 5.18 0.93 -16.20
N LEU A 244 5.15 -0.29 -16.73
CA LEU A 244 6.09 -0.77 -17.76
C LEU A 244 5.49 -0.69 -19.18
N ASP A 245 4.26 -0.17 -19.34
CA ASP A 245 3.61 0.11 -20.63
C ASP A 245 3.17 1.58 -20.72
N PRO A 246 4.12 2.53 -20.60
CA PRO A 246 3.79 3.95 -20.60
C PRO A 246 3.30 4.42 -21.97
N GLY A 247 2.70 5.61 -21.97
CA GLY A 247 2.44 6.37 -23.20
C GLY A 247 3.74 6.87 -23.84
N PRO A 248 3.67 7.46 -25.05
CA PRO A 248 4.84 7.91 -25.80
C PRO A 248 5.68 8.99 -25.10
N GLU A 249 5.09 9.77 -24.20
CA GLU A 249 5.81 10.80 -23.41
C GLU A 249 6.16 10.29 -21.99
N GLY A 250 5.84 9.03 -21.68
CA GLY A 250 6.06 8.44 -20.37
C GLY A 250 7.38 7.66 -20.29
N THR A 251 7.74 7.25 -19.08
CA THR A 251 8.99 6.52 -18.81
C THR A 251 8.67 5.11 -18.30
N PRO A 252 9.23 4.03 -18.89
CA PRO A 252 9.06 2.69 -18.35
C PRO A 252 9.62 2.61 -16.92
N GLY A 253 8.80 2.17 -15.97
CA GLY A 253 9.13 2.16 -14.55
C GLY A 253 8.57 3.35 -13.76
N GLN A 254 7.87 4.29 -14.41
CA GLN A 254 7.21 5.40 -13.73
C GLN A 254 6.16 4.92 -12.72
N VAL A 255 6.00 5.68 -11.63
CA VAL A 255 4.96 5.41 -10.62
C VAL A 255 3.69 6.14 -11.02
N ILE A 256 2.59 5.40 -11.10
CA ILE A 256 1.29 5.94 -11.45
C ILE A 256 0.27 5.58 -10.37
N THR A 257 -0.68 6.46 -10.10
CA THR A 257 -1.76 6.14 -9.16
C THR A 257 -3.10 6.59 -9.71
N MET A 258 -4.14 5.89 -9.29
CA MET A 258 -5.51 6.27 -9.56
C MET A 258 -5.86 7.54 -8.78
N VAL A 259 -6.51 8.47 -9.46
CA VAL A 259 -7.10 9.68 -8.84
C VAL A 259 -8.63 9.71 -8.96
N SER A 260 -9.17 8.77 -9.72
CA SER A 260 -10.59 8.43 -9.85
C SER A 260 -10.71 6.92 -10.15
N GLU A 261 -11.93 6.42 -10.33
CA GLU A 261 -12.16 4.99 -10.68
C GLU A 261 -11.44 4.54 -11.96
N CYS A 262 -11.08 5.47 -12.86
CA CYS A 262 -10.49 5.14 -14.16
C CYS A 262 -9.31 6.05 -14.56
N ASP A 263 -9.11 7.20 -13.92
CA ASP A 263 -8.09 8.17 -14.31
C ASP A 263 -6.81 8.00 -13.49
N PHE A 264 -5.68 8.14 -14.17
CA PHE A 264 -4.36 8.02 -13.58
C PHE A 264 -3.53 9.30 -13.71
N VAL A 265 -2.60 9.47 -12.78
CA VAL A 265 -1.53 10.49 -12.89
C VAL A 265 -0.16 9.85 -12.64
N VAL A 266 0.88 10.39 -13.28
CA VAL A 266 2.28 10.04 -12.99
C VAL A 266 2.79 10.82 -11.77
N LEU A 267 3.35 10.12 -10.79
CA LEU A 267 3.92 10.70 -9.57
C LEU A 267 5.44 10.88 -9.63
N GLY A 268 6.11 10.13 -10.51
CA GLY A 268 7.55 10.21 -10.72
C GLY A 268 7.99 9.27 -11.84
N SER A 269 9.16 9.54 -12.43
CA SER A 269 9.70 8.75 -13.55
C SER A 269 10.21 7.37 -13.12
N SER A 270 10.41 7.16 -11.82
CA SER A 270 10.77 5.89 -11.20
C SER A 270 10.26 5.83 -9.76
N PHE A 271 10.40 4.68 -9.09
CA PHE A 271 10.04 4.56 -7.67
C PHE A 271 10.91 5.46 -6.79
N GLU A 272 12.21 5.48 -7.04
CA GLU A 272 13.17 6.35 -6.37
C GLU A 272 12.81 7.84 -6.55
N ASP A 273 12.55 8.27 -7.81
CA ASP A 273 12.18 9.65 -8.12
C ASP A 273 10.89 10.09 -7.41
N ALA A 274 9.83 9.27 -7.46
CA ALA A 274 8.57 9.58 -6.80
C ALA A 274 8.76 9.76 -5.28
N LEU A 275 9.50 8.85 -4.65
CA LEU A 275 9.77 8.90 -3.21
C LEU A 275 10.66 10.10 -2.85
N GLU A 276 11.68 10.40 -3.66
CA GLU A 276 12.54 11.56 -3.45
C GLU A 276 11.77 12.88 -3.54
N ARG A 277 10.92 13.03 -4.57
CA ARG A 277 10.04 14.20 -4.72
C ARG A 277 9.17 14.39 -3.49
N TRP A 278 8.60 13.31 -2.96
CA TRP A 278 7.75 13.38 -1.77
C TRP A 278 8.53 13.79 -0.52
N VAL A 279 9.70 13.19 -0.29
CA VAL A 279 10.57 13.56 0.83
C VAL A 279 10.99 15.04 0.73
N ARG A 280 11.40 15.51 -0.44
CA ARG A 280 11.77 16.92 -0.66
C ARG A 280 10.59 17.88 -0.43
N ALA A 281 9.39 17.51 -0.89
CA ALA A 281 8.19 18.30 -0.69
C ALA A 281 7.85 18.48 0.80
N LEU A 282 8.01 17.42 1.60
CA LEU A 282 7.81 17.46 3.05
C LEU A 282 8.91 18.23 3.79
N GLU A 283 10.17 18.00 3.44
CA GLU A 283 11.31 18.66 4.11
C GLU A 283 11.42 20.16 3.80
N SER A 284 11.01 20.57 2.60
CA SER A 284 10.94 21.99 2.22
C SER A 284 9.74 22.73 2.83
N GLY A 285 8.75 22.00 3.34
CA GLY A 285 7.49 22.55 3.81
C GLY A 285 6.52 22.94 2.69
N GLU A 286 6.80 22.58 1.42
CA GLU A 286 5.81 22.69 0.33
C GLU A 286 4.57 21.84 0.66
N TRP A 287 4.79 20.69 1.30
CA TRP A 287 3.73 19.81 1.77
C TRP A 287 3.80 19.62 3.28
N THR A 288 2.63 19.47 3.88
CA THR A 288 2.48 19.24 5.32
C THR A 288 1.37 18.23 5.59
N TYR A 289 1.17 17.90 6.86
CA TYR A 289 0.14 16.97 7.32
C TYR A 289 -0.70 17.60 8.43
N ASP A 290 -1.99 17.73 8.17
CA ASP A 290 -2.98 18.15 9.15
C ASP A 290 -3.32 16.95 10.06
N ARG A 291 -2.99 17.06 11.34
CA ARG A 291 -3.15 15.98 12.32
C ARG A 291 -4.61 15.75 12.72
N ASP A 292 -5.44 16.77 12.65
CA ASP A 292 -6.85 16.73 13.05
C ASP A 292 -7.70 16.17 11.91
N LYS A 293 -7.46 16.66 10.69
CA LYS A 293 -8.10 16.17 9.46
C LYS A 293 -7.48 14.89 8.91
N LYS A 294 -6.32 14.49 9.46
CA LYS A 294 -5.53 13.30 9.10
C LYS A 294 -5.20 13.26 7.60
N ALA A 295 -4.74 14.37 7.05
CA ALA A 295 -4.54 14.51 5.62
C ALA A 295 -3.31 15.35 5.30
N GLU A 296 -2.55 14.87 4.33
CA GLU A 296 -1.52 15.60 3.65
C GLU A 296 -2.11 16.59 2.64
N HIS A 297 -1.47 17.74 2.52
CA HIS A 297 -1.86 18.79 1.59
C HIS A 297 -0.68 19.72 1.31
N ARG A 298 -0.76 20.43 0.18
CA ARG A 298 0.18 21.51 -0.13
C ARG A 298 -0.05 22.68 0.83
N GLN A 299 1.04 23.33 1.23
CA GLN A 299 1.01 24.51 2.07
C GLN A 299 0.12 25.60 1.43
N GLY A 300 -0.80 26.16 2.22
CA GLY A 300 -1.74 27.19 1.77
C GLY A 300 -3.02 26.65 1.13
N GLU A 301 -3.12 25.34 0.88
CA GLU A 301 -4.37 24.70 0.44
C GLU A 301 -5.11 24.09 1.64
N GLU A 302 -6.44 24.02 1.55
CA GLU A 302 -7.25 23.30 2.55
C GLU A 302 -7.08 21.78 2.37
N PRO A 303 -6.87 21.02 3.47
CA PRO A 303 -6.88 19.56 3.42
C PRO A 303 -8.19 19.02 2.83
N HIS A 304 -8.09 17.96 2.02
CA HIS A 304 -9.22 17.34 1.29
C HIS A 304 -9.86 18.22 0.20
N SER A 305 -9.21 19.29 -0.26
CA SER A 305 -9.71 20.11 -1.37
C SER A 305 -9.72 19.38 -2.73
N GLY A 306 -9.01 18.26 -2.84
CA GLY A 306 -8.96 17.39 -4.02
C GLY A 306 -8.14 16.13 -3.75
N HIS A 307 -7.91 15.32 -4.79
CA HIS A 307 -7.05 14.13 -4.66
C HIS A 307 -5.58 14.57 -4.47
N PRO A 308 -4.90 14.21 -3.36
CA PRO A 308 -3.55 14.70 -3.08
C PRO A 308 -2.54 14.32 -4.18
N SER A 309 -2.66 13.12 -4.76
CA SER A 309 -1.81 12.68 -5.86
C SER A 309 -1.95 13.54 -7.12
N TYR A 310 -3.14 14.09 -7.38
CA TYR A 310 -3.35 15.00 -8.50
C TYR A 310 -2.60 16.32 -8.26
N ALA A 311 -2.75 16.93 -7.09
CA ALA A 311 -2.01 18.16 -6.76
C ALA A 311 -0.48 17.96 -6.78
N PHE A 312 -0.02 16.77 -6.35
CA PHE A 312 1.39 16.39 -6.37
C PHE A 312 1.93 16.13 -7.78
N SER A 313 1.12 15.54 -8.68
CA SER A 313 1.55 15.27 -10.06
C SER A 313 1.77 16.55 -10.88
N GLN A 314 1.03 17.62 -10.58
CA GLN A 314 1.10 18.91 -11.27
C GLN A 314 2.34 19.77 -10.89
N GLY A 315 3.15 19.36 -9.91
CA GLY A 315 4.27 20.16 -9.43
C GLY A 315 5.46 19.35 -8.97
N SER A 316 6.57 19.43 -9.71
CA SER A 316 7.97 19.41 -9.27
C SER A 316 8.82 19.60 -10.54
N SER A 317 9.04 20.86 -10.94
CA SER A 317 10.12 21.21 -11.88
C SER A 317 11.38 21.55 -11.10
#